data_AF-A0A7C5NI82-F1
#
_entry.id   AF-A0A7C5NI82-F1
#
_cell.length_a   1.000
_cell.length_b   1.000
_cell.length_c   1.000
_cell.angle_alpha   90.00
_cell.angle_beta   90.00
_cell.angle_gamma   90.00
#
_symmetry.space_group_name_H-M   'P 1'
#
loop_
_entity.id
_entity.type
_entity.pdbx_description
1 polymer ?
#
loop_
_entity_poly.entity_id
_entity_poly.type
_entity_poly.pdbx_seq_one_letter_code
_entity_poly.pdbx_strand_id
1 'polypeptide(L)'
;MTSKQQAKELPLEDLALLAGLQRGNDWLRAVLCTLARRGLGFRQRHPARAEQLLAILSRYPYFKAGQFLFDLMEWEDFMLDGEPPPLAPTTLDGPALKRMAGLLNAFRAHLDGGQPLVVPDVDTLLLVSEDEDLPALESSLYLYHEVVLGILCSVRPLLQVQSPPDGDGPDAVS
;
A
#
# COMPACT_ATOMS: atom_id res chain seq x y z
N MET A 1 -36.33 40.45 10.02
CA MET A 1 -34.88 40.38 9.70
C MET A 1 -34.38 38.99 10.06
N THR A 2 -34.51 38.08 9.10
CA THR A 2 -34.21 36.65 9.15
C THR A 2 -32.80 36.43 8.62
N SER A 3 -31.82 36.23 9.49
CA SER A 3 -30.45 35.90 9.08
C SER A 3 -29.81 34.90 10.06
N LYS A 4 -30.57 33.86 10.43
CA LYS A 4 -30.00 32.60 10.89
C LYS A 4 -29.99 31.68 9.67
N GLN A 5 -28.99 31.87 8.81
CA GLN A 5 -28.69 30.91 7.76
C GLN A 5 -28.54 29.55 8.42
N GLN A 6 -29.43 28.64 8.05
CA GLN A 6 -29.38 27.24 8.37
C GLN A 6 -27.99 26.72 8.00
N ALA A 7 -27.17 26.39 9.00
CA ALA A 7 -26.24 25.28 8.85
C ALA A 7 -27.15 24.09 8.54
N LYS A 8 -27.29 23.76 7.26
CA LYS A 8 -28.05 22.59 6.83
C LYS A 8 -27.23 21.40 7.32
N GLU A 9 -27.58 20.90 8.49
CA GLU A 9 -27.01 19.67 9.04
C GLU A 9 -27.10 18.62 7.93
N LEU A 10 -25.95 18.08 7.55
CA LEU A 10 -25.88 17.01 6.57
C LEU A 10 -26.74 15.83 7.08
N PRO A 11 -27.54 15.20 6.21
CA PRO A 11 -28.22 13.95 6.53
C PRO A 11 -27.27 12.94 7.20
N LEU A 12 -27.80 12.13 8.12
CA LEU A 12 -27.02 11.09 8.82
C LEU A 12 -26.34 10.12 7.86
N GLU A 13 -26.97 9.83 6.72
CA GLU A 13 -26.41 8.99 5.65
C GLU A 13 -25.16 9.61 5.01
N ASP A 14 -25.19 10.92 4.73
CA ASP A 14 -24.06 11.65 4.17
C ASP A 14 -22.90 11.72 5.18
N LEU A 15 -23.20 11.91 6.47
CA LEU A 15 -22.19 11.86 7.53
C LEU A 15 -21.55 10.47 7.66
N ALA A 16 -22.35 9.41 7.54
CA ALA A 16 -21.84 8.04 7.57
C ALA A 16 -20.94 7.73 6.35
N LEU A 17 -21.32 8.21 5.17
CA LEU A 17 -20.51 8.11 3.95
C LEU A 17 -19.18 8.85 4.10
N LEU A 18 -19.21 10.11 4.57
CA LEU A 18 -18.01 10.92 4.79
C LEU A 18 -17.08 10.28 5.84
N ALA A 19 -17.63 9.73 6.93
CA ALA A 19 -16.85 9.00 7.91
C ALA A 19 -16.22 7.72 7.33
N GLY A 20 -16.92 7.04 6.42
CA GLY A 20 -16.38 5.90 5.67
C GLY A 20 -15.21 6.31 4.76
N LEU A 21 -15.36 7.41 4.02
CA LEU A 21 -14.30 7.97 3.17
C LEU A 21 -13.09 8.39 3.98
N GLN A 22 -13.30 9.04 5.13
CA GLN A 22 -12.21 9.44 6.03
C GLN A 22 -11.42 8.22 6.52
N ARG A 23 -12.12 7.17 7.00
CA ARG A 23 -11.45 5.93 7.43
C ARG A 23 -10.66 5.28 6.30
N GLY A 24 -11.21 5.27 5.08
CA GLY A 24 -10.54 4.76 3.89
C GLY A 24 -9.27 5.55 3.55
N ASN A 25 -9.34 6.88 3.64
CA ASN A 25 -8.21 7.78 3.46
C ASN A 25 -7.15 7.55 4.52
N ASP A 26 -7.52 7.53 5.80
CA ASP A 26 -6.58 7.32 6.91
C ASP A 26 -5.85 5.98 6.77
N TRP A 27 -6.57 4.93 6.39
CA TRP A 27 -5.99 3.62 6.11
C TRP A 27 -5.04 3.64 4.91
N LEU A 28 -5.46 4.20 3.77
CA LEU A 28 -4.63 4.27 2.57
C LEU A 28 -3.35 5.07 2.86
N ARG A 29 -3.47 6.19 3.57
CA ARG A 29 -2.35 7.04 3.99
C ARG A 29 -1.40 6.27 4.88
N ALA A 30 -1.90 5.54 5.87
CA ALA A 30 -1.10 4.69 6.75
C ALA A 30 -0.33 3.61 5.96
N VAL A 31 -0.97 2.97 4.98
CA VAL A 31 -0.35 1.96 4.11
C VAL A 31 0.76 2.58 3.25
N LEU A 32 0.46 3.64 2.52
CA LEU A 32 1.44 4.31 1.64
C LEU A 32 2.63 4.84 2.44
N CYS A 33 2.38 5.50 3.58
CA CYS A 33 3.44 5.99 4.45
C CYS A 33 4.31 4.85 4.98
N THR A 34 3.72 3.72 5.38
CA THR A 34 4.50 2.58 5.86
C THR A 34 5.37 1.98 4.76
N LEU A 35 4.83 1.82 3.55
CA LEU A 35 5.59 1.35 2.40
C LEU A 35 6.75 2.31 2.07
N ALA A 36 6.49 3.62 2.03
CA ALA A 36 7.54 4.60 1.80
C ALA A 36 8.63 4.54 2.88
N ARG A 37 8.27 4.43 4.17
CA ARG A 37 9.28 4.33 5.24
C ARG A 37 10.11 3.05 5.12
N ARG A 38 9.50 1.92 4.74
CA ARG A 38 10.22 0.67 4.44
C ARG A 38 11.17 0.83 3.25
N GLY A 39 10.71 1.46 2.17
CA GLY A 39 11.53 1.75 1.00
C GLY A 39 12.73 2.63 1.33
N LEU A 40 12.50 3.67 2.13
CA LEU A 40 13.53 4.58 2.62
C LEU A 40 14.56 3.83 3.47
N GLY A 41 14.11 3.03 4.42
CA GLY A 41 14.98 2.19 5.23
C GLY A 41 15.76 1.16 4.40
N PHE A 42 15.18 0.64 3.31
CA PHE A 42 15.89 -0.23 2.37
C PHE A 42 16.95 0.53 1.58
N ARG A 43 16.62 1.72 1.06
CA ARG A 43 17.55 2.57 0.31
C ARG A 43 18.73 3.03 1.14
N GLN A 44 18.50 3.40 2.41
CA GLN A 44 19.55 3.76 3.36
C GLN A 44 20.50 2.58 3.64
N ARG A 45 19.98 1.36 3.80
CA ARG A 45 20.79 0.15 4.04
C ARG A 45 21.51 -0.36 2.79
N HIS A 46 20.90 -0.22 1.61
CA HIS A 46 21.37 -0.81 0.36
C HIS A 46 21.27 0.17 -0.83
N PRO A 47 22.02 1.30 -0.81
CA PRO A 47 21.84 2.39 -1.77
C PRO A 47 22.06 1.96 -3.23
N ALA A 48 23.20 1.32 -3.52
CA ALA A 48 23.53 0.87 -4.87
C ALA A 48 22.50 -0.14 -5.42
N ARG A 49 21.94 -0.99 -4.55
CA ARG A 49 20.92 -1.97 -4.96
C ARG A 49 19.57 -1.30 -5.23
N ALA A 50 19.18 -0.33 -4.41
CA ALA A 50 17.95 0.43 -4.62
C ALA A 50 17.99 1.18 -5.97
N GLU A 51 19.10 1.84 -6.28
CA GLU A 51 19.32 2.51 -7.56
C GLU A 51 19.21 1.55 -8.75
N GLN A 52 19.85 0.38 -8.67
CA GLN A 52 19.78 -0.63 -9.72
C GLN A 52 18.35 -1.14 -9.94
N LEU A 53 17.60 -1.41 -8.86
CA LEU A 53 16.21 -1.86 -8.94
C LEU A 53 15.32 -0.80 -9.61
N LEU A 54 15.42 0.46 -9.18
CA LEU A 54 14.66 1.55 -9.79
C LEU A 54 15.05 1.78 -11.26
N ALA A 55 16.33 1.68 -11.61
CA ALA A 55 16.80 1.79 -12.98
C ALA A 55 16.28 0.67 -13.89
N ILE A 56 16.13 -0.55 -13.36
CA ILE A 56 15.50 -1.67 -14.07
C ILE A 56 14.00 -1.42 -14.20
N LEU A 57 13.31 -1.07 -13.10
CA LEU A 57 11.86 -0.90 -13.07
C LEU A 57 11.37 0.25 -13.95
N SER A 58 12.11 1.35 -14.00
CA SER A 58 11.77 2.54 -14.79
C SER A 58 11.66 2.28 -16.30
N ARG A 59 12.15 1.15 -16.79
CA ARG A 59 12.01 0.74 -18.20
C ARG A 59 10.63 0.19 -18.52
N TYR A 60 9.91 -0.32 -17.52
CA TYR A 60 8.61 -0.95 -17.74
C TYR A 60 7.47 0.07 -17.77
N PRO A 61 6.50 -0.07 -18.70
CA PRO A 61 5.34 0.84 -18.78
C PRO A 61 4.54 0.91 -17.48
N TYR A 62 4.41 -0.19 -16.75
CA TYR A 62 3.64 -0.24 -15.50
C TYR A 62 4.24 0.62 -14.39
N PHE A 63 5.57 0.74 -14.33
CA PHE A 63 6.22 1.66 -13.39
C PHE A 63 5.87 3.11 -13.72
N LYS A 64 5.97 3.49 -14.99
CA LYS A 64 5.62 4.86 -15.42
C LYS A 64 4.14 5.17 -15.26
N ALA A 65 3.27 4.19 -15.51
CA ALA A 65 1.83 4.33 -15.29
C ALA A 65 1.51 4.50 -13.80
N GLY A 66 2.20 3.74 -12.94
CA GLY A 66 2.09 3.91 -11.49
C GLY A 66 2.57 5.29 -11.03
N GLN A 67 3.70 5.76 -11.56
CA GLN A 67 4.22 7.10 -11.29
C GLN A 67 3.22 8.18 -11.73
N PHE A 68 2.70 8.07 -12.96
CA PHE A 68 1.69 8.98 -13.48
C PHE A 68 0.42 9.03 -12.61
N LEU A 69 -0.07 7.87 -12.15
CA LEU A 69 -1.22 7.81 -11.25
C LEU A 69 -0.92 8.43 -9.88
N PHE A 70 0.29 8.18 -9.35
CA PHE A 70 0.74 8.73 -8.07
C PHE A 70 0.77 10.25 -8.12
N ASP A 71 1.34 10.81 -9.19
CA ASP A 71 1.39 12.25 -9.43
C ASP A 71 -0.02 12.83 -9.67
N LEU A 72 -0.86 12.16 -10.48
CA LEU A 72 -2.22 12.61 -10.80
C LEU A 72 -3.12 12.70 -9.57
N MET A 73 -2.94 11.78 -8.62
CA MET A 73 -3.72 11.73 -7.39
C MET A 73 -3.13 12.59 -6.26
N GLU A 74 -2.02 13.30 -6.51
CA GLU A 74 -1.28 14.08 -5.52
C GLU A 74 -0.99 13.24 -4.25
N TRP A 75 -0.64 11.96 -4.44
CA TRP A 75 -0.43 11.05 -3.32
C TRP A 75 0.77 11.45 -2.44
N GLU A 76 1.73 12.20 -2.98
CA GLU A 76 2.82 12.77 -2.18
C GLU A 76 2.28 13.73 -1.11
N ASP A 77 1.49 14.72 -1.52
CA ASP A 77 0.89 15.71 -0.62
C ASP A 77 -0.09 15.04 0.35
N PHE A 78 -0.91 14.11 -0.14
CA PHE A 78 -1.80 13.30 0.70
C PHE A 78 -1.05 12.52 1.79
N MET A 79 0.12 11.96 1.47
CA MET A 79 0.94 11.23 2.44
C MET A 79 1.52 12.16 3.52
N LEU A 80 1.94 13.36 3.11
CA LEU A 80 2.56 14.36 3.98
C LEU A 80 1.56 15.23 4.74
N ASP A 81 0.26 15.13 4.44
CA ASP A 81 -0.78 15.98 5.05
C ASP A 81 -1.06 15.63 6.52
N GLY A 82 -0.78 16.56 7.44
CA GLY A 82 -1.08 16.41 8.86
C GLY A 82 -0.11 15.49 9.63
N GLU A 83 -0.54 15.03 10.80
CA GLU A 83 0.33 14.20 11.66
C GLU A 83 0.66 12.86 10.99
N PRO A 84 1.90 12.35 11.12
CA PRO A 84 2.29 11.09 10.50
C PRO A 84 1.39 9.94 10.98
N PRO A 85 0.82 9.13 10.07
CA PRO A 85 -0.10 8.08 10.46
C PRO A 85 0.65 6.98 11.23
N PRO A 86 -0.06 6.20 12.07
CA PRO A 86 0.48 4.99 12.67
C PRO A 86 0.91 4.01 11.57
N LEU A 87 1.88 3.15 11.90
CA LEU A 87 2.35 2.12 10.97
C LEU A 87 1.21 1.16 10.63
N ALA A 88 0.96 0.99 9.34
CA ALA A 88 0.01 0.01 8.85
C ALA A 88 0.70 -1.36 8.70
N PRO A 89 0.01 -2.46 9.01
CA PRO A 89 0.51 -3.78 8.70
C PRO A 89 0.57 -3.96 7.18
N THR A 90 1.79 -3.92 6.63
CA THR A 90 2.03 -3.95 5.17
C THR A 90 2.72 -5.24 4.72
N THR A 91 2.67 -6.30 5.52
CA THR A 91 2.97 -7.65 5.02
C THR A 91 1.90 -8.02 4.00
N LEU A 92 2.21 -7.85 2.72
CA LEU A 92 1.46 -8.41 1.61
C LEU A 92 1.71 -9.92 1.58
N ASP A 93 1.21 -10.64 2.58
CA ASP A 93 1.29 -12.10 2.62
C ASP A 93 0.28 -12.72 1.63
N GLY A 94 0.43 -14.02 1.34
CA GLY A 94 -0.48 -14.73 0.44
C GLY A 94 -1.98 -14.55 0.80
N PRO A 95 -2.35 -14.61 2.09
CA PRO A 95 -3.69 -14.25 2.56
C PRO A 95 -4.12 -12.80 2.27
N ALA A 96 -3.26 -11.80 2.47
CA ALA A 96 -3.55 -10.40 2.16
C ALA A 96 -3.78 -10.20 0.66
N LEU A 97 -2.96 -10.82 -0.19
CA LEU A 97 -3.17 -10.78 -1.65
C LEU A 97 -4.47 -11.46 -2.05
N LYS A 98 -4.84 -12.59 -1.42
CA LYS A 98 -6.15 -13.24 -1.63
C LYS A 98 -7.31 -12.34 -1.19
N ARG A 99 -7.17 -11.61 -0.08
CA ARG A 99 -8.17 -10.62 0.37
C ARG A 99 -8.31 -9.46 -0.61
N MET A 100 -7.20 -8.90 -1.10
CA MET A 100 -7.21 -7.84 -2.13
C MET A 100 -7.84 -8.33 -3.43
N ALA A 101 -7.47 -9.52 -3.91
CA ALA A 101 -8.07 -10.13 -5.09
C ALA A 101 -9.57 -10.41 -4.88
N GLY A 102 -9.97 -10.84 -3.69
CA GLY A 102 -11.36 -11.00 -3.27
C GLY A 102 -12.13 -9.68 -3.32
N LEU A 103 -11.53 -8.60 -2.81
CA LEU A 103 -12.12 -7.26 -2.82
C LEU A 103 -12.28 -6.73 -4.25
N LEU A 104 -11.27 -6.86 -5.11
CA LEU A 104 -11.34 -6.47 -6.52
C LEU A 104 -12.43 -7.27 -7.27
N ASN A 105 -12.57 -8.57 -6.97
CA ASN A 105 -13.64 -9.39 -7.51
C ASN A 105 -15.03 -8.96 -7.00
N ALA A 106 -15.14 -8.55 -5.74
CA ALA A 106 -16.37 -8.01 -5.19
C ALA A 106 -16.74 -6.66 -5.82
N PHE A 107 -15.77 -5.77 -6.02
CA PHE A 107 -15.97 -4.51 -6.75
C PHE A 107 -16.42 -4.75 -8.19
N ARG A 108 -15.77 -5.69 -8.90
CA ARG A 108 -16.19 -6.11 -10.25
C ARG A 108 -17.64 -6.60 -10.23
N ALA A 109 -17.99 -7.50 -9.31
CA ALA A 109 -19.34 -8.05 -9.19
C ALA A 109 -20.40 -6.98 -8.84
N HIS A 110 -20.01 -5.93 -8.11
CA HIS A 110 -20.86 -4.78 -7.82
C HIS A 110 -21.07 -3.89 -9.05
N LEU A 111 -20.01 -3.59 -9.80
CA LEU A 111 -20.09 -2.85 -11.07
C LEU A 111 -20.92 -3.59 -12.12
N ASP A 112 -20.88 -4.93 -12.10
CA ASP A 112 -21.71 -5.79 -12.95
C ASP A 112 -23.18 -5.88 -12.48
N GLY A 113 -23.58 -5.10 -11.48
CA GLY A 113 -24.97 -4.98 -11.00
C GLY A 113 -25.42 -6.09 -10.04
N GLY A 114 -24.49 -6.86 -9.48
CA GLY A 114 -24.79 -8.17 -8.88
C GLY A 114 -25.16 -8.18 -7.40
N GLN A 115 -24.49 -7.42 -6.51
CA GLN A 115 -24.65 -7.56 -5.04
C GLN A 115 -24.15 -6.31 -4.27
N PRO A 116 -24.59 -6.10 -3.01
CA PRO A 116 -24.01 -5.10 -2.13
C PRO A 116 -22.54 -5.42 -1.80
N LEU A 117 -21.71 -4.36 -1.75
CA LEU A 117 -20.29 -4.47 -1.45
C LEU A 117 -20.10 -4.85 0.03
N VAL A 118 -19.78 -6.11 0.31
CA VAL A 118 -19.34 -6.54 1.64
C VAL A 118 -17.84 -6.31 1.70
N VAL A 119 -17.43 -5.16 2.25
CA VAL A 119 -16.03 -4.90 2.58
C VAL A 119 -15.69 -5.74 3.82
N PRO A 120 -14.77 -6.72 3.76
CA PRO A 120 -14.36 -7.46 4.93
C PRO A 120 -13.69 -6.52 5.93
N ASP A 121 -14.00 -6.73 7.21
CA ASP A 121 -13.44 -5.96 8.32
C ASP A 121 -11.90 -6.11 8.34
N VAL A 122 -11.19 -4.98 8.43
CA VAL A 122 -9.73 -4.88 8.24
C VAL A 122 -8.97 -5.19 9.55
N ASP A 123 -9.68 -5.65 10.58
CA ASP A 123 -9.21 -5.71 11.97
C ASP A 123 -8.31 -6.90 12.33
N THR A 124 -7.81 -7.69 11.38
CA THR A 124 -6.89 -8.79 11.73
C THR A 124 -5.67 -8.85 10.83
N LEU A 125 -4.70 -8.01 11.18
CA LEU A 125 -3.32 -8.12 10.73
C LEU A 125 -2.40 -8.00 11.96
N LEU A 126 -2.18 -9.16 12.59
CA LEU A 126 -1.19 -9.33 13.65
C LEU A 126 0.22 -9.08 13.11
N LEU A 127 0.98 -8.35 13.94
CA LEU A 127 2.31 -7.78 13.72
C LEU A 127 3.38 -8.77 13.23
N VAL A 128 4.22 -8.29 12.29
CA VAL A 128 5.62 -8.72 12.22
C VAL A 128 6.46 -7.57 12.75
N SER A 129 7.20 -7.85 13.82
CA SER A 129 7.91 -6.93 14.71
C SER A 129 9.15 -6.23 14.10
N GLU A 130 9.23 -6.03 12.79
CA GLU A 130 10.43 -5.44 12.13
C GLU A 130 10.29 -3.94 11.82
N ASP A 131 9.13 -3.33 12.06
CA ASP A 131 8.83 -1.96 11.63
C ASP A 131 8.96 -0.87 12.72
N GLU A 132 9.33 -1.21 13.96
CA GLU A 132 9.40 -0.23 15.06
C GLU A 132 10.45 0.88 14.83
N ASP A 133 11.50 0.63 14.04
CA ASP A 133 12.61 1.56 13.78
C ASP A 133 12.64 2.10 12.33
N LEU A 134 11.46 2.31 11.72
CA LEU A 134 11.40 2.86 10.36
C LEU A 134 11.69 4.36 10.31
N PRO A 135 12.51 4.84 9.35
CA PRO A 135 12.87 6.26 9.25
C PRO A 135 11.65 7.15 8.97
N ALA A 136 11.67 8.37 9.49
CA ALA A 136 10.65 9.37 9.18
C ALA A 136 10.69 9.76 7.69
N LEU A 137 9.52 10.10 7.13
CA LEU A 137 9.44 10.61 5.77
C LEU A 137 9.76 12.10 5.78
N GLU A 138 10.57 12.53 4.81
CA GLU A 138 10.89 13.94 4.57
C GLU A 138 10.21 14.41 3.28
N SER A 139 9.79 15.67 3.23
CA SER A 139 9.14 16.29 2.06
C SER A 139 10.06 16.55 0.87
N SER A 140 11.37 16.30 1.02
CA SER A 140 12.37 16.43 -0.05
C SER A 140 12.51 15.18 -0.91
N LEU A 141 11.84 14.09 -0.53
CA LEU A 141 12.00 12.77 -1.11
C LEU A 141 10.87 12.50 -2.11
N TYR A 142 11.24 11.97 -3.29
CA TYR A 142 10.24 11.48 -4.24
C TYR A 142 9.59 10.19 -3.73
N LEU A 143 8.41 10.32 -3.09
CA LEU A 143 7.81 9.24 -2.29
C LEU A 143 7.37 8.04 -3.14
N TYR A 144 7.05 8.25 -4.42
CA TYR A 144 6.69 7.15 -5.32
C TYR A 144 7.76 6.05 -5.37
N HIS A 145 9.04 6.43 -5.49
CA HIS A 145 10.15 5.46 -5.51
C HIS A 145 10.26 4.70 -4.19
N GLU A 146 10.06 5.37 -3.07
CA GLU A 146 10.09 4.75 -1.75
C GLU A 146 8.93 3.79 -1.56
N VAL A 147 7.72 4.15 -2.01
CA VAL A 147 6.56 3.25 -2.00
C VAL A 147 6.86 1.99 -2.83
N VAL A 148 7.42 2.14 -4.04
CA VAL A 148 7.78 1.00 -4.90
C VAL A 148 8.82 0.09 -4.23
N LEU A 149 9.89 0.67 -3.68
CA LEU A 149 10.91 -0.10 -2.95
C LEU A 149 10.31 -0.80 -1.72
N GLY A 150 9.41 -0.13 -1.01
CA GLY A 150 8.63 -0.69 0.09
C GLY A 150 7.81 -1.91 -0.33
N ILE A 151 7.09 -1.82 -1.44
CA ILE A 151 6.32 -2.95 -2.00
C ILE A 151 7.24 -4.13 -2.28
N LEU A 152 8.39 -3.91 -2.94
CA LEU A 152 9.35 -4.97 -3.25
C LEU A 152 9.88 -5.66 -1.99
N CYS A 153 10.16 -4.88 -0.92
CA CYS A 153 10.57 -5.43 0.37
C CYS A 153 9.47 -6.30 0.99
N SER A 154 8.22 -5.83 0.92
CA SER A 154 7.05 -6.52 1.50
C SER A 154 6.70 -7.82 0.79
N VAL A 155 6.93 -7.94 -0.53
CA VAL A 155 6.60 -9.17 -1.29
C VAL A 155 7.76 -10.16 -1.39
N ARG A 156 9.01 -9.75 -1.10
CA ARG A 156 10.20 -10.61 -1.22
C ARG A 156 10.13 -11.91 -0.41
N PRO A 157 9.63 -11.93 0.85
CA PRO A 157 9.48 -13.18 1.59
C PRO A 157 8.58 -14.20 0.89
N LEU A 158 7.55 -13.76 0.16
CA LEU A 158 6.66 -14.65 -0.58
C LEU A 158 7.31 -15.28 -1.81
N LEU A 159 8.22 -14.56 -2.46
CA LEU A 159 8.95 -15.07 -3.61
C LEU A 159 10.04 -16.07 -3.20
N GLN A 160 10.63 -15.92 -2.01
CA GLN A 160 11.63 -16.85 -1.49
C GLN A 160 11.04 -18.23 -1.17
N VAL A 161 9.77 -18.30 -0.75
CA VAL A 161 9.05 -19.57 -0.50
C VAL A 161 8.82 -20.39 -1.79
N GLN A 162 8.92 -19.77 -2.97
CA GLN A 162 8.72 -20.45 -4.26
C GLN A 162 10.00 -20.99 -4.90
N SER A 163 11.16 -20.88 -4.24
CA SER A 163 12.35 -21.58 -4.73
C SER A 163 12.06 -23.09 -4.64
N PRO A 164 12.14 -23.84 -5.76
CA PRO A 164 11.86 -25.28 -5.72
C PRO A 164 12.82 -25.96 -4.74
N PRO A 165 12.42 -27.02 -4.02
CA PRO A 165 13.39 -27.88 -3.36
C PRO A 165 14.35 -28.39 -4.43
N ASP A 166 15.65 -28.24 -4.21
CA ASP A 166 16.69 -28.78 -5.08
C ASP A 166 16.34 -30.22 -5.46
N GLY A 167 15.96 -30.42 -6.72
CA GLY A 167 15.69 -31.73 -7.29
C GLY A 167 17.01 -32.35 -7.74
N ASP A 168 17.40 -33.41 -7.03
CA ASP A 168 18.34 -34.48 -7.37
C ASP A 168 19.37 -34.23 -8.50
N GLY A 169 20.65 -34.20 -8.12
CA GLY A 169 21.72 -34.60 -9.02
C GLY A 169 21.75 -36.14 -9.16
N PRO A 170 21.80 -36.71 -10.36
CA PRO A 170 21.94 -38.15 -10.54
C PRO A 170 23.40 -38.58 -10.27
N ASP A 171 23.52 -39.76 -9.66
CA ASP A 171 24.69 -40.62 -9.46
C ASP A 171 26.01 -40.23 -10.13
N ALA A 172 27.06 -40.08 -9.31
CA ALA A 172 28.45 -40.28 -9.71
C ALA A 172 29.11 -41.29 -8.77
N VAL A 173 28.98 -42.57 -9.14
CA VAL A 173 29.95 -43.67 -9.04
C VAL A 173 31.10 -43.52 -8.03
N SER A 174 31.12 -44.41 -7.04
CA SER A 174 32.32 -45.16 -6.62
C SER A 174 31.91 -46.48 -5.96
#